data_AF-X1C9H9-F1
#
_entry.id   AF-X1C9H9-F1
#
_cell.length_a   1.000
_cell.length_b   1.000
_cell.length_c   1.000
_cell.angle_alpha   90.00
_cell.angle_beta   90.00
_cell.angle_gamma   90.00
#
_symmetry.space_group_name_H-M   'P 1'
#
loop_
_entity.id
_entity.type
_entity.pdbx_description
1 polymer ?
#
loop_
_entity_poly.entity_id
_entity_poly.type
_entity_poly.pdbx_seq_one_letter_code
_entity_poly.pdbx_strand_id
1 'polypeptide(L)' 'MERRPNRPIDYLKSSINKVILIKVKRNRLLRGVLAGFDEHLNLYLEEASQLFEYQDEEGNIR' A
#
# COMPACT_ATOMS: atom_id res chain seq x y z
N MET A 1 -15.31 22.59 19.32
CA MET A 1 -14.12 22.26 18.50
C MET A 1 -14.59 21.30 17.42
N GLU A 2 -14.81 21.79 16.20
CA GLU A 2 -15.27 20.93 15.09
C GLU A 2 -14.23 19.83 14.82
N ARG A 3 -14.67 18.57 14.89
CA ARG A 3 -13.89 17.44 14.40
C ARG A 3 -13.85 17.56 12.87
N ARG A 4 -12.76 18.12 12.34
CA ARG A 4 -12.50 18.06 10.90
C ARG A 4 -12.56 16.59 10.48
N PRO A 5 -13.32 16.22 9.44
CA PRO A 5 -13.34 14.85 8.97
C PRO A 5 -11.91 14.47 8.57
N ASN A 6 -11.42 13.33 9.08
CA ASN A 6 -10.10 12.81 8.71
C ASN A 6 -10.09 12.62 7.20
N ARG A 7 -9.19 13.33 6.51
CA ARG A 7 -9.04 13.11 5.07
C ARG A 7 -8.47 11.70 4.87
N PRO A 8 -8.81 11.00 3.79
CA PRO A 8 -8.27 9.67 3.53
C PRO A 8 -6.73 9.59 3.63
N ILE A 9 -6.03 10.65 3.22
CA ILE A 9 -4.57 10.74 3.29
C ILE A 9 -4.01 10.81 4.72
N ASP A 10 -4.81 11.23 5.70
CA ASP A 10 -4.37 11.33 7.09
C ASP A 10 -4.19 9.92 7.71
N TYR A 11 -4.83 8.88 7.16
CA TYR A 11 -4.58 7.49 7.54
C TYR A 11 -3.17 7.03 7.14
N LEU A 12 -2.68 7.43 5.96
CA LEU A 12 -1.30 7.12 5.53
C LEU A 12 -0.27 7.83 6.41
N LYS A 13 -0.52 9.10 6.80
CA LYS A 13 0.34 9.80 7.77
C LYS A 13 0.46 9.02 9.08
N SER A 14 -0.66 8.52 9.58
CA SER A 14 -0.68 7.72 10.81
C SER A 14 -0.05 6.32 10.66
N SER A 15 0.30 5.92 9.43
CA SER A 15 0.85 4.61 9.09
C SER A 15 2.34 4.63 8.77
N ILE A 16 2.99 5.81 8.77
CA ILE A 16 4.46 5.92 8.62
C ILE A 16 5.16 5.08 9.70
N ASN A 17 6.22 4.38 9.30
CA ASN A 17 7.01 3.44 10.10
C ASN A 17 6.20 2.23 10.62
N LYS A 18 5.03 1.94 10.04
CA LYS A 18 4.24 0.73 10.33
C LYS A 18 4.26 -0.22 9.15
N VAL A 19 4.11 -1.50 9.44
CA VAL A 19 3.85 -2.52 8.42
C VAL A 19 2.45 -2.32 7.86
N ILE A 20 2.35 -2.18 6.55
CA ILE A 20 1.09 -2.06 5.81
C ILE A 20 0.95 -3.16 4.76
N LEU A 21 -0.29 -3.43 4.39
CA LEU A 21 -0.67 -4.29 3.27
C LEU A 21 -1.21 -3.42 2.15
N ILE A 22 -0.72 -3.62 0.93
CA ILE A 22 -1.11 -2.84 -0.25
C ILE A 22 -1.53 -3.80 -1.34
N LYS A 23 -2.80 -3.70 -1.74
CA LYS A 23 -3.29 -4.35 -2.94
C LYS A 23 -3.14 -3.40 -4.11
N VAL A 24 -2.38 -3.81 -5.13
CA VAL A 24 -2.29 -3.07 -6.39
C VAL A 24 -3.06 -3.79 -7.50
N LYS A 25 -3.13 -3.18 -8.68
CA LYS A 25 -3.73 -3.80 -9.87
C LYS A 25 -3.06 -5.16 -10.18
N ARG A 26 -3.77 -6.00 -10.94
CA ARG A 26 -3.34 -7.38 -11.29
C ARG A 26 -3.16 -8.27 -10.06
N ASN A 27 -4.02 -8.07 -9.05
CA ASN A 27 -4.13 -8.89 -7.84
C ASN A 27 -2.85 -9.11 -7.02
N ARG A 28 -1.83 -8.28 -7.23
CA ARG A 28 -0.62 -8.32 -6.42
C ARG A 28 -0.89 -7.69 -5.05
N LEU A 29 -0.52 -8.42 -4.01
CA LEU A 29 -0.56 -7.95 -2.63
C LEU A 29 0.88 -7.80 -2.14
N LEU A 30 1.24 -6.62 -1.65
CA LEU A 30 2.54 -6.32 -1.07
C LEU A 30 2.38 -6.06 0.43
N ARG A 31 3.39 -6.47 1.19
CA ARG A 31 3.58 -6.15 2.60
C ARG A 31 4.90 -5.40 2.74
N GLY A 32 4.93 -4.32 3.51
CA GLY A 32 6.17 -3.59 3.77
C GLY A 32 5.99 -2.52 4.82
N VAL A 33 7.10 -1.94 5.29
CA VAL A 33 7.08 -0.80 6.20
C VAL A 33 6.91 0.49 5.38
N LEU A 34 5.89 1.30 5.69
CA LEU A 34 5.67 2.56 4.98
C LEU A 34 6.69 3.61 5.44
N ALA A 35 7.69 3.90 4.62
CA ALA A 35 8.71 4.89 4.90
C ALA A 35 8.33 6.29 4.40
N GLY A 36 7.51 6.39 3.35
CA GLY A 36 7.04 7.67 2.82
C GLY A 36 5.95 7.55 1.78
N PHE A 37 5.25 8.65 1.50
CA PHE A 37 4.27 8.76 0.42
C PHE A 37 4.08 10.21 -0.05
N ASP A 38 3.43 10.40 -1.20
CA ASP A 38 3.05 11.71 -1.73
C ASP A 38 1.53 11.88 -1.96
N GLU A 39 1.12 13.05 -2.46
CA GLU A 39 -0.30 13.34 -2.74
C GLU A 39 -0.92 12.47 -3.84
N HIS A 40 -0.09 11.85 -4.68
CA HIS A 40 -0.51 10.95 -5.77
C HIS A 40 -0.62 9.49 -5.31
N LEU A 41 -0.35 9.18 -4.03
CA LEU A 41 -0.29 7.84 -3.45
C LEU A 41 0.86 6.98 -3.99
N ASN A 42 1.94 7.60 -4.47
CA ASN A 42 3.19 6.86 -4.61
C ASN A 42 3.70 6.52 -3.22
N LEU A 43 4.09 5.26 -3.00
CA LEU A 43 4.53 4.75 -1.71
C LEU A 43 5.99 4.32 -1.79
N TYR A 44 6.77 4.71 -0.79
CA TYR A 44 8.10 4.17 -0.54
C TYR A 44 8.03 3.16 0.60
N LEU A 45 8.37 1.91 0.31
CA LEU A 45 8.31 0.80 1.25
C LEU A 45 9.69 0.25 1.53
N GLU A 46 9.98 0.04 2.80
CA GLU A 46 11.12 -0.72 3.27
C GLU A 46 10.71 -2.17 3.56
N GLU A 47 11.66 -3.10 3.43
CA GLU A 47 11.46 -4.53 3.70
C GLU A 47 10.25 -5.14 2.94
N ALA A 48 9.97 -4.62 1.74
CA ALA A 48 8.80 -5.00 0.98
C ALA A 48 8.88 -6.46 0.49
N SER A 49 7.81 -7.22 0.70
CA SER A 49 7.63 -8.59 0.24
C SER A 49 6.28 -8.72 -0.46
N GLN A 50 6.24 -9.45 -1.57
CA GLN A 50 4.99 -9.75 -2.29
C GLN A 50 4.36 -11.04 -1.73
N LEU A 51 3.08 -10.98 -1.36
CA LEU A 51 2.37 -12.06 -0.68
C LEU A 51 1.57 -12.97 -1.63
N PHE A 52 1.13 -12.44 -2.78
CA PHE A 52 0.41 -13.20 -3.80
C PHE A 52 0.92 -12.87 -5.21
N GLU A 53 1.09 -13.92 -6.01
CA GLU A 53 0.92 -13.93 -7.46
C GLU A 53 -0.06 -15.06 -7.75
N TYR A 54 -1.19 -14.81 -8.40
CA TYR A 54 -1.64 -15.84 -9.32
C TYR A 54 -0.90 -15.57 -10.63
N GLN A 55 -0.41 -16.62 -11.27
CA GLN A 55 -0.10 -16.58 -12.69
C GLN A 55 -1.12 -17.50 -13.34
N ASP A 56 -1.85 -17.02 -14.35
CA ASP A 56 -2.56 -17.96 -15.22
C ASP A 56 -1.59 -18.63 -16.21
N GLU A 57 -2.07 -19.66 -16.90
CA GLU A 57 -1.27 -20.49 -17.82
C GLU A 57 -0.58 -19.69 -18.94
N GLU A 58 -0.94 -18.42 -19.14
CA GLU A 58 -0.39 -17.50 -20.15
C GLU A 58 0.69 -16.55 -19.57
N GLY A 59 1.05 -16.69 -18.29
CA GLY A 59 2.01 -15.79 -17.63
C GLY A 59 1.42 -14.43 -17.26
N ASN A 60 0.09 -14.28 -17.27
CA ASN A 60 -0.55 -13.07 -16.76
C ASN A 60 -0.68 -13.17 -15.24
N ILE A 61 -0.32 -12.09 -14.55
CA ILE A 61 -0.46 -11.98 -13.10
C ILE A 61 -1.95 -11.85 -12.76
N ARG A 62 -2.58 -12.92 -12.27
CA ARG A 62 -3.97 -13.00 -11.81
C ARG A 62 -4.14 -12.68 -10.33
#